data_AF-A0AAW2M4Y4-F1
#
_entry.id   AF-A0AAW2M4Y4-F1
#
_cell.length_a   1.000
_cell.length_b   1.000
_cell.length_c   1.000
_cell.angle_alpha   90.00
_cell.angle_beta   90.00
_cell.angle_gamma   90.00
#
_symmetry.space_group_name_H-M   'P 1'
#
loop_
_entity.id
_entity.type
_entity.pdbx_description
1 polymer ?
#
loop_
_entity_poly.entity_id
_entity_poly.type
_entity_poly.pdbx_seq_one_letter_code
_entity_poly.pdbx_strand_id
1 'polypeptide(L)'
;MIKSTSAKALIIRINLVFLAFFLILYVILLLCPSASDYHQQAALLVRCSFRDCHHKMENGGIKMKAVLEEPNEPKPRRELIKREKPSFLSGIGTRMRIGMVNMDDEDVSEWKAHGQVVPIPFERVSNMFEWKALFPEWIDEEEEYSGSLCPEIPMPDLDKYEKMDLIVAKLPCRAPEEGWNRDVFRLQVHLLVANMAVRMGRWEWGGRMKVVFLSQCMPMVELFRCNELAGKEGEWWYYRPEMSRLEQKVTMPIGSCNLALPLWDDKVHYGGPISSMTANPMGNQPSVRCIQDPIHHPKSKPAKARSLRHGSPLLRILRLRCNNPSHSLLQTRTRRDLIPPRHSISEPARQALSRAGWTLRFIKRIRNPRAEKGSYNEYNYSKFRLWQLTDYDKVIFIDSDVVVFRNLDILFHFPQMSATGNDGSIFNSGVMVIEPSNCTFRMLMNRRKEIVSYNGGDQGFLNEVFVWWQRLPRRVNFLKNFWSNSSIEASVKTSCSGRTLRSCTRCIIWG
;
A
#
# COMPACT_ATOMS: atom_id res chain seq x y z
N MET A 1 45.78 -18.39 -64.60
CA MET A 1 45.25 -17.02 -64.51
C MET A 1 43.91 -17.05 -63.76
N ILE A 2 43.93 -16.77 -62.46
CA ILE A 2 42.72 -16.68 -61.63
C ILE A 2 42.22 -15.23 -61.74
N LYS A 3 41.07 -15.01 -62.39
CA LYS A 3 40.42 -13.69 -62.43
C LYS A 3 39.73 -13.46 -61.08
N SER A 4 40.21 -12.48 -60.31
CA SER A 4 39.61 -12.07 -59.05
C SER A 4 38.21 -11.52 -59.27
N THR A 5 37.22 -12.10 -58.59
CA THR A 5 35.87 -11.57 -58.49
C THR A 5 35.87 -10.27 -57.68
N SER A 6 35.24 -9.22 -58.21
CA SER A 6 35.11 -7.91 -57.57
C SER A 6 34.53 -8.04 -56.16
N ALA A 7 35.17 -7.41 -55.17
CA ALA A 7 34.80 -7.45 -53.75
C ALA A 7 33.32 -7.11 -53.49
N LYS A 8 32.69 -6.31 -54.37
CA LYS A 8 31.25 -5.98 -54.29
C LYS A 8 30.36 -7.19 -54.60
N ALA A 9 30.75 -8.05 -55.54
CA ALA A 9 30.01 -9.27 -55.87
C ALA A 9 30.10 -10.33 -54.75
N LEU A 10 31.23 -10.35 -54.02
CA LEU A 10 31.40 -11.22 -52.85
C LEU A 10 30.47 -10.79 -51.70
N ILE A 11 30.42 -9.49 -51.41
CA ILE A 11 29.55 -8.93 -50.35
C ILE A 11 28.06 -9.18 -50.65
N ILE A 12 27.64 -9.00 -51.91
CA ILE A 12 26.25 -9.27 -52.30
C ILE A 12 25.91 -10.76 -52.13
N ARG A 13 26.82 -11.67 -52.47
CA ARG A 13 26.62 -13.11 -52.26
C ARG A 13 26.54 -13.47 -50.77
N ILE A 14 27.39 -12.88 -49.94
CA ILE A 14 27.35 -13.10 -48.49
C ILE A 14 26.01 -12.59 -47.91
N ASN A 15 25.57 -11.39 -48.28
CA ASN A 15 24.31 -10.84 -47.81
C ASN A 15 23.08 -11.63 -48.28
N LEU A 16 23.12 -12.18 -49.50
CA LEU A 16 22.06 -13.08 -50.00
C LEU A 16 22.01 -14.40 -49.21
N VAL A 17 23.17 -14.95 -48.84
CA VAL A 17 23.24 -16.14 -47.98
C VAL A 17 22.67 -15.85 -46.59
N PHE A 18 22.99 -14.70 -45.99
CA PHE A 18 22.41 -14.29 -44.71
C PHE A 18 20.89 -14.08 -44.80
N LEU A 19 20.40 -13.42 -45.86
CA LEU A 19 18.97 -13.21 -46.05
C LEU A 19 18.22 -14.55 -46.21
N ALA A 20 18.78 -15.48 -46.98
CA ALA A 20 18.23 -16.83 -47.13
C ALA A 20 18.24 -17.59 -45.79
N PHE A 21 19.31 -17.49 -45.00
CA PHE A 21 19.40 -18.08 -43.68
C PHE A 21 18.32 -17.52 -42.73
N PHE A 22 18.12 -16.21 -42.70
CA PHE A 22 17.08 -15.59 -41.87
C PHE A 22 15.66 -15.96 -42.32
N LEU A 23 15.41 -16.06 -43.62
CA LEU A 23 14.12 -16.52 -44.15
C LEU A 23 13.85 -17.98 -43.76
N ILE A 24 14.86 -18.85 -43.84
CA ILE A 24 14.75 -20.24 -43.40
C ILE A 24 14.51 -20.30 -41.90
N LEU A 25 15.23 -19.53 -41.09
CA LEU A 25 15.04 -19.48 -39.64
C LEU A 25 13.63 -18.98 -39.26
N TYR A 26 13.13 -17.99 -39.99
CA TYR A 26 11.78 -17.44 -39.80
C TYR A 26 10.69 -18.46 -40.16
N VAL A 27 10.87 -19.20 -41.26
CA VAL A 27 9.97 -20.30 -41.66
C VAL A 27 10.03 -21.46 -40.65
N ILE A 28 11.22 -21.79 -40.12
CA ILE A 28 11.36 -22.80 -39.05
C ILE A 28 10.66 -22.33 -37.76
N LEU A 29 10.74 -21.05 -37.40
CA LEU A 29 10.05 -20.50 -36.23
C LEU A 29 8.52 -20.42 -36.43
N LEU A 30 8.05 -20.26 -37.67
CA LEU A 30 6.62 -20.27 -38.01
C LEU A 30 6.05 -21.70 -38.14
N LEU A 31 6.87 -22.67 -38.55
CA LEU A 31 6.49 -24.08 -38.67
C LEU A 31 6.77 -24.90 -37.40
N CYS A 32 7.57 -24.36 -36.47
CA CYS A 32 7.58 -24.86 -35.11
C CYS A 32 6.19 -24.66 -34.51
N PRO A 33 5.57 -25.71 -33.93
CA PRO A 33 4.37 -25.52 -33.13
C PRO A 33 4.69 -24.46 -32.09
N SER A 34 3.81 -23.46 -31.95
CA SER A 34 3.87 -22.48 -30.87
C SER A 34 4.25 -23.16 -29.55
N ALA A 35 5.03 -22.49 -28.72
CA ALA A 35 5.49 -22.92 -27.38
C ALA A 35 4.36 -23.30 -26.39
N SER A 36 3.12 -23.45 -26.86
CA SER A 36 1.97 -24.09 -26.22
C SER A 36 2.14 -25.61 -26.07
N ASP A 37 2.81 -26.32 -26.99
CA ASP A 37 2.90 -27.80 -26.93
C ASP A 37 4.02 -28.34 -26.02
N TYR A 38 5.07 -27.55 -25.76
CA TYR A 38 6.12 -27.95 -24.81
C TYR A 38 5.61 -27.95 -23.36
N HIS A 39 4.58 -27.16 -23.05
CA HIS A 39 3.89 -27.20 -21.76
C HIS A 39 3.03 -28.46 -21.57
N GLN A 40 2.61 -29.15 -22.64
CA GLN A 40 1.88 -30.42 -22.53
C GLN A 40 2.80 -31.61 -22.23
N GLN A 41 4.07 -31.60 -22.67
CA GLN A 41 4.99 -32.72 -22.42
C GLN A 41 5.78 -32.61 -21.11
N ALA A 42 5.98 -31.40 -20.56
CA ALA A 42 6.47 -31.25 -19.18
C ALA A 42 5.48 -31.84 -18.16
N ALA A 43 4.18 -31.84 -18.48
CA ALA A 43 3.14 -32.49 -17.68
C ALA A 43 3.09 -34.03 -17.82
N LEU A 44 3.82 -34.61 -18.78
CA LEU A 44 3.88 -36.06 -19.00
C LEU A 44 5.05 -36.77 -18.29
N LEU A 45 6.10 -36.04 -17.90
CA LEU A 45 7.26 -36.58 -17.19
C LEU A 45 7.17 -36.49 -15.66
N VAL A 46 6.06 -35.98 -15.12
CA VAL A 46 5.73 -36.07 -13.69
C VAL A 46 4.34 -36.70 -13.53
N ARG A 47 4.19 -37.93 -14.03
CA ARG A 47 3.13 -38.84 -13.57
C ARG A 47 3.63 -39.61 -12.33
N CYS A 48 3.61 -38.94 -11.19
CA CYS A 48 3.27 -39.61 -9.94
C CYS A 48 1.97 -38.97 -9.43
N SER A 49 0.96 -39.83 -9.35
CA SER A 49 -0.42 -39.53 -8.94
C SER A 49 -0.48 -38.90 -7.56
N PHE A 50 -1.10 -37.73 -7.45
CA PHE A 50 -1.71 -37.22 -6.21
C PHE A 50 -3.24 -37.15 -6.37
N ARG A 51 -3.82 -38.07 -7.15
CA ARG A 51 -5.28 -38.25 -7.22
C ARG A 51 -5.85 -39.16 -6.13
N ASP A 52 -5.01 -39.62 -5.19
CA ASP A 52 -5.41 -40.40 -4.00
C ASP A 52 -5.16 -39.67 -2.67
N CYS A 53 -5.09 -38.34 -2.66
CA CYS A 53 -5.17 -37.56 -1.41
C CYS A 53 -6.35 -36.58 -1.47
N HIS A 54 -7.55 -37.13 -1.59
CA HIS A 54 -8.74 -36.42 -1.16
C HIS A 54 -8.77 -36.37 0.37
N HIS A 55 -8.28 -35.28 0.95
CA HIS A 55 -8.85 -34.77 2.20
C HIS A 55 -9.55 -33.44 1.90
N LYS A 56 -10.87 -33.51 1.90
CA LYS A 56 -11.77 -32.37 1.99
C LYS A 56 -11.48 -31.67 3.33
N MET A 57 -10.82 -30.52 3.28
CA MET A 57 -10.88 -29.52 4.36
C MET A 57 -11.30 -28.19 3.74
N GLU A 58 -12.47 -27.71 4.16
CA GLU A 58 -12.86 -26.31 4.01
C GLU A 58 -11.80 -25.41 4.66
N ASN A 59 -11.54 -24.27 4.02
CA ASN A 59 -10.61 -23.20 4.42
C ASN A 59 -9.14 -23.63 4.62
N GLY A 60 -8.29 -23.40 3.62
CA GLY A 60 -6.85 -23.65 3.77
C GLY A 60 -5.99 -22.80 2.85
N GLY A 61 -5.34 -21.78 3.40
CA GLY A 61 -4.12 -21.26 2.79
C GLY A 61 -3.03 -22.33 2.83
N ILE A 62 -2.12 -22.31 1.85
CA ILE A 62 -0.99 -23.21 1.84
C ILE A 62 -0.05 -22.77 2.95
N LYS A 63 -0.05 -23.52 4.06
CA LYS A 63 1.06 -23.50 4.99
C LYS A 63 2.27 -24.04 4.24
N MET A 64 3.23 -23.18 3.93
CA MET A 64 4.57 -23.60 3.56
C MET A 64 5.20 -24.30 4.78
N LYS A 65 4.83 -25.55 5.01
CA LYS A 65 5.54 -26.43 5.92
C LYS A 65 6.89 -26.67 5.26
N ALA A 66 7.97 -26.38 5.98
CA ALA A 66 9.33 -26.61 5.52
C ALA A 66 9.50 -28.09 5.12
N VAL A 67 9.32 -28.41 3.84
CA VAL A 67 9.83 -29.65 3.26
C VAL A 67 11.27 -29.35 2.92
N LEU A 68 12.09 -29.43 3.96
CA LEU A 68 13.54 -29.60 4.03
C LEU A 68 13.85 -29.22 5.49
N GLU A 69 13.80 -30.22 6.37
CA GLU A 69 14.29 -30.09 7.74
C GLU A 69 15.77 -29.65 7.64
N GLU A 70 16.05 -28.39 7.97
CA GLU A 70 17.41 -28.02 8.32
C GLU A 70 17.78 -28.84 9.56
N PRO A 71 18.94 -29.54 9.57
CA PRO A 71 19.34 -30.33 10.72
C PRO A 71 19.38 -29.41 11.95
N ASN A 72 18.71 -29.88 13.00
CA ASN A 72 18.58 -29.21 14.27
C ASN A 72 19.96 -29.21 14.97
N GLU A 73 20.88 -28.36 14.50
CA GLU A 73 22.17 -28.20 15.18
C GLU A 73 21.90 -27.64 16.58
N PRO A 74 22.43 -28.26 17.64
CA PRO A 74 22.32 -27.73 18.98
C PRO A 74 22.98 -26.36 18.99
N LYS A 75 22.16 -25.30 19.08
CA LYS A 75 22.66 -23.93 19.21
C LYS A 75 23.64 -23.90 20.39
N PRO A 76 24.90 -23.47 20.21
CA PRO A 76 25.83 -23.34 21.32
C PRO A 76 25.18 -22.47 22.40
N ARG A 77 25.46 -22.75 23.68
CA ARG A 77 25.04 -21.89 24.80
C ARG A 77 25.61 -20.49 24.55
N ARG A 78 24.81 -19.63 23.92
CA ARG A 78 25.18 -18.24 23.67
C ARG A 78 25.10 -17.51 25.00
N GLU A 79 26.16 -16.79 25.31
CA GLU A 79 26.16 -15.85 26.42
C GLU A 79 25.06 -14.80 26.18
N LEU A 80 24.20 -14.57 27.16
CA LEU A 80 23.07 -13.65 27.04
C LEU A 80 23.58 -12.21 27.01
N ILE A 81 23.01 -11.40 26.11
CA ILE A 81 23.38 -9.98 25.99
C ILE A 81 22.75 -9.21 27.14
N LYS A 82 23.59 -8.66 28.03
CA LYS A 82 23.12 -7.77 29.09
C LYS A 82 22.96 -6.35 28.56
N ARG A 83 21.75 -5.79 28.66
CA ARG A 83 21.45 -4.41 28.26
C ARG A 83 20.88 -3.62 29.42
N GLU A 84 21.17 -2.33 29.44
CA GLU A 84 20.50 -1.40 30.34
C GLU A 84 19.01 -1.29 29.97
N LYS A 85 18.16 -1.44 30.98
CA LYS A 85 16.73 -1.26 30.84
C LYS A 85 16.40 0.22 30.61
N PRO A 86 15.42 0.55 29.76
CA PRO A 86 15.06 1.94 29.53
C PRO A 86 14.42 2.59 30.76
N SER A 87 14.76 3.85 30.99
CA SER A 87 14.29 4.65 32.13
C SER A 87 12.77 4.75 32.22
N PHE A 88 12.08 4.78 31.09
CA PHE A 88 10.62 4.88 31.02
C PHE A 88 9.88 3.69 31.65
N LEU A 89 10.55 2.54 31.87
CA LEU A 89 9.95 1.39 32.56
C LEU A 89 9.59 1.68 34.02
N SER A 90 10.35 2.56 34.68
CA SER A 90 10.04 2.98 36.06
C SER A 90 8.67 3.64 36.18
N GLY A 91 8.21 4.35 35.14
CA GLY A 91 6.91 5.02 35.09
C GLY A 91 5.78 4.19 34.50
N ILE A 92 6.03 2.93 34.10
CA ILE A 92 5.05 2.08 33.40
C ILE A 92 4.16 1.28 34.37
N GLY A 93 4.55 1.14 35.64
CA GLY A 93 3.81 0.45 36.70
C GLY A 93 4.54 -0.81 37.20
N THR A 94 4.15 -1.31 38.37
CA THR A 94 4.71 -2.54 38.98
C THR A 94 3.71 -3.69 38.88
N ARG A 95 4.20 -4.95 38.84
CA ARG A 95 3.40 -6.20 38.76
C ARG A 95 2.67 -6.43 37.43
N MET A 96 3.31 -6.14 36.31
CA MET A 96 2.75 -6.39 34.97
C MET A 96 2.87 -7.85 34.54
N ARG A 97 2.05 -8.28 33.58
CA ARG A 97 2.36 -9.44 32.74
C ARG A 97 2.99 -8.98 31.43
N ILE A 98 4.22 -9.43 31.19
CA ILE A 98 5.10 -8.96 30.12
C ILE A 98 5.32 -10.09 29.12
N GLY A 99 4.77 -9.96 27.91
CA GLY A 99 5.04 -10.88 26.81
C GLY A 99 6.37 -10.55 26.12
N MET A 100 7.28 -11.51 26.03
CA MET A 100 8.58 -11.35 25.36
C MET A 100 8.58 -12.08 24.01
N VAL A 101 8.81 -11.35 22.92
CA VAL A 101 8.82 -11.88 21.56
C VAL A 101 10.20 -11.70 20.95
N ASN A 102 10.80 -12.79 20.45
CA ASN A 102 12.11 -12.76 19.78
C ASN A 102 13.25 -12.20 20.68
N MET A 103 13.25 -12.51 21.97
CA MET A 103 14.22 -12.00 22.97
C MET A 103 15.18 -13.09 23.48
N ASP A 104 15.34 -14.21 22.76
CA ASP A 104 16.02 -15.41 23.25
C ASP A 104 17.53 -15.21 23.52
N ASP A 105 18.15 -14.20 22.92
CA ASP A 105 19.57 -13.87 23.07
C ASP A 105 19.84 -12.71 24.04
N GLU A 106 18.79 -12.14 24.66
CA GLU A 106 18.90 -11.01 25.58
C GLU A 106 18.69 -11.46 27.04
N ASP A 107 19.46 -10.88 27.98
CA ASP A 107 19.24 -11.11 29.40
C ASP A 107 18.01 -10.32 29.91
N VAL A 108 16.91 -11.02 30.09
CA VAL A 108 15.64 -10.46 30.59
C VAL A 108 15.50 -10.55 32.11
N SER A 109 16.55 -10.90 32.86
CA SER A 109 16.47 -11.13 34.31
C SER A 109 16.00 -9.89 35.07
N GLU A 110 16.44 -8.70 34.67
CA GLU A 110 16.06 -7.43 35.30
C GLU A 110 14.59 -7.05 35.07
N TRP A 111 13.95 -7.60 34.04
CA TRP A 111 12.53 -7.36 33.74
C TRP A 111 11.59 -8.06 34.71
N LYS A 112 12.06 -9.13 35.37
CA LYS A 112 11.30 -9.85 36.41
C LYS A 112 10.98 -8.97 37.62
N ALA A 113 11.75 -7.91 37.86
CA ALA A 113 11.48 -6.95 38.92
C ALA A 113 10.19 -6.13 38.67
N HIS A 114 9.76 -6.01 37.41
CA HIS A 114 8.57 -5.23 37.03
C HIS A 114 7.32 -6.09 36.86
N GLY A 115 7.47 -7.42 36.82
CA GLY A 115 6.34 -8.33 36.69
C GLY A 115 6.68 -9.72 36.18
N GLN A 116 5.64 -10.46 35.83
CA GLN A 116 5.73 -11.82 35.29
C GLN A 116 6.14 -11.76 33.82
N VAL A 117 7.33 -12.28 33.51
CA VAL A 117 7.82 -12.42 32.14
C VAL A 117 7.31 -13.73 31.54
N VAL A 118 6.67 -13.63 30.36
CA VAL A 118 6.10 -14.75 29.61
C VAL A 118 6.78 -14.79 28.23
N PRO A 119 7.68 -15.75 27.97
CA PRO A 119 8.26 -15.92 26.63
C PRO A 119 7.20 -16.41 25.64
N ILE A 120 7.23 -15.88 24.42
CA ILE A 120 6.30 -16.23 23.35
C ILE A 120 7.06 -16.94 22.23
N PRO A 121 7.19 -18.27 22.29
CA PRO A 121 7.80 -19.04 21.21
C PRO A 121 6.91 -19.02 19.97
N PHE A 122 7.54 -18.93 18.80
CA PHE A 122 6.87 -19.01 17.51
C PHE A 122 7.80 -19.61 16.46
N GLU A 123 7.23 -20.23 15.43
CA GLU A 123 7.97 -20.74 14.29
C GLU A 123 8.40 -19.57 13.40
N ARG A 124 9.71 -19.42 13.18
CA ARG A 124 10.25 -18.38 12.33
C ARG A 124 9.97 -18.68 10.85
N VAL A 125 9.58 -17.64 10.11
CA VAL A 125 9.43 -17.73 8.66
C VAL A 125 10.74 -18.15 7.97
N SER A 126 10.63 -19.00 6.94
CA SER A 126 11.79 -19.47 6.17
C SER A 126 12.57 -18.30 5.56
N ASN A 127 13.90 -18.43 5.54
CA ASN A 127 14.76 -17.43 4.89
C ASN A 127 14.56 -17.38 3.36
N MET A 128 13.93 -18.39 2.76
CA MET A 128 13.56 -18.41 1.33
C MET A 128 12.25 -17.67 1.03
N PHE A 129 11.49 -17.28 2.07
CA PHE A 129 10.24 -16.55 1.87
C PHE A 129 10.54 -15.07 1.63
N GLU A 130 10.48 -14.68 0.36
CA GLU A 130 10.72 -13.31 -0.09
C GLU A 130 9.50 -12.40 -0.01
N TRP A 131 9.75 -11.08 0.12
CA TRP A 131 8.72 -10.04 0.10
C TRP A 131 7.81 -10.11 -1.13
N LYS A 132 8.35 -10.49 -2.29
CA LYS A 132 7.61 -10.60 -3.55
C LYS A 132 6.49 -11.64 -3.53
N ALA A 133 6.57 -12.64 -2.65
CA ALA A 133 5.50 -13.62 -2.50
C ALA A 133 4.27 -13.04 -1.77
N LEU A 134 4.47 -12.03 -0.90
CA LEU A 134 3.37 -11.26 -0.29
C LEU A 134 2.95 -10.08 -1.17
N PHE A 135 3.90 -9.47 -1.88
CA PHE A 135 3.68 -8.31 -2.74
C PHE A 135 4.09 -8.60 -4.19
N PRO A 136 3.31 -9.45 -4.91
CA PRO A 136 3.60 -9.80 -6.28
C PRO A 136 3.28 -8.64 -7.24
N GLU A 137 3.99 -8.63 -8.37
CA GLU A 137 3.80 -7.66 -9.45
C GLU A 137 2.38 -7.71 -10.03
N TRP A 138 1.85 -8.92 -10.20
CA TRP A 138 0.54 -9.16 -10.77
C TRP A 138 -0.27 -10.11 -9.88
N ILE A 139 -1.58 -9.85 -9.81
CA ILE A 139 -2.57 -10.78 -9.29
C ILE A 139 -3.73 -10.81 -10.26
N ASP A 140 -4.46 -11.92 -10.25
CA ASP A 140 -5.72 -12.02 -10.94
C ASP A 140 -6.82 -11.37 -10.10
N GLU A 141 -7.08 -10.07 -10.33
CA GLU A 141 -8.09 -9.33 -9.57
C GLU A 141 -9.52 -9.77 -9.89
N GLU A 142 -9.75 -10.33 -11.08
CA GLU A 142 -11.07 -10.73 -11.57
C GLU A 142 -11.36 -12.22 -11.28
N GLU A 143 -10.40 -12.93 -10.66
CA GLU A 143 -10.47 -14.36 -10.31
C GLU A 143 -10.84 -15.26 -11.52
N GLU A 144 -10.51 -14.83 -12.75
CA GLU A 144 -10.76 -15.58 -13.99
C GLU A 144 -9.94 -16.89 -14.05
N TYR A 145 -8.82 -16.92 -13.34
CA TYR A 145 -7.88 -18.01 -13.20
C TYR A 145 -7.76 -18.37 -11.70
N SER A 146 -8.06 -19.62 -11.36
CA SER A 146 -7.78 -20.14 -10.02
C SER A 146 -6.26 -20.19 -9.81
N GLY A 147 -5.67 -19.27 -9.03
CA GLY A 147 -4.21 -19.39 -8.87
C GLY A 147 -3.38 -18.45 -8.00
N SER A 148 -3.85 -17.28 -7.53
CA SER A 148 -2.98 -16.48 -6.63
C SER A 148 -3.24 -16.81 -5.15
N LEU A 149 -2.67 -17.92 -4.68
CA LEU A 149 -2.70 -18.28 -3.26
C LEU A 149 -1.67 -17.42 -2.50
N CYS A 150 -2.15 -16.46 -1.71
CA CYS A 150 -1.31 -15.77 -0.75
C CYS A 150 -0.68 -16.77 0.23
N PRO A 151 0.64 -16.73 0.44
CA PRO A 151 1.28 -17.54 1.47
C PRO A 151 0.86 -17.06 2.87
N GLU A 152 0.69 -18.01 3.79
CA GLU A 152 0.46 -17.72 5.20
C GLU A 152 1.77 -17.47 5.94
N ILE A 153 1.77 -16.49 6.85
CA ILE A 153 2.88 -16.31 7.79
C ILE A 153 2.60 -17.15 9.04
N PRO A 154 3.53 -18.01 9.50
CA PRO A 154 3.32 -18.81 10.70
C PRO A 154 3.13 -17.90 11.92
N MET A 155 2.06 -18.16 12.67
CA MET A 155 1.70 -17.46 13.90
C MET A 155 1.50 -18.47 15.03
N PRO A 156 1.90 -18.15 16.27
CA PRO A 156 1.62 -18.98 17.42
C PRO A 156 0.12 -18.96 17.75
N ASP A 157 -0.34 -20.01 18.41
CA ASP A 157 -1.67 -20.07 18.98
C ASP A 157 -1.78 -19.10 20.17
N LEU A 158 -2.50 -18.00 19.96
CA LEU A 158 -2.63 -16.93 20.94
C LEU A 158 -3.59 -17.27 22.08
N ASP A 159 -4.49 -18.24 21.89
CA ASP A 159 -5.54 -18.58 22.87
C ASP A 159 -4.97 -19.33 24.09
N LYS A 160 -3.73 -19.77 24.01
CA LYS A 160 -2.99 -20.40 25.13
C LYS A 160 -2.47 -19.40 26.15
N TYR A 161 -2.42 -18.13 25.80
CA TYR A 161 -1.87 -17.10 26.67
C TYR A 161 -2.99 -16.42 27.45
N GLU A 162 -2.64 -15.88 28.61
CA GLU A 162 -3.54 -14.98 29.32
C GLU A 162 -3.33 -13.52 28.89
N LYS A 163 -4.24 -12.63 29.30
CA LYS A 163 -4.12 -11.20 29.02
C LYS A 163 -2.83 -10.58 29.58
N MET A 164 -2.23 -9.67 28.81
CA MET A 164 -0.95 -9.02 29.06
C MET A 164 -1.09 -7.50 29.16
N ASP A 165 -0.16 -6.87 29.89
CA ASP A 165 -0.13 -5.41 30.08
C ASP A 165 0.93 -4.73 29.18
N LEU A 166 1.99 -5.48 28.85
CA LEU A 166 3.15 -5.02 28.09
C LEU A 166 3.64 -6.13 27.16
N ILE A 167 3.89 -5.80 25.89
CA ILE A 167 4.60 -6.68 24.96
C ILE A 167 5.94 -6.02 24.63
N VAL A 168 7.01 -6.80 24.75
CA VAL A 168 8.38 -6.39 24.44
C VAL A 168 8.90 -7.28 23.32
N ALA A 169 9.42 -6.69 22.25
CA ALA A 169 9.91 -7.45 21.12
C ALA A 169 11.22 -6.91 20.56
N LYS A 170 12.15 -7.80 20.23
CA LYS A 170 13.34 -7.42 19.44
C LYS A 170 13.00 -7.47 17.96
N LEU A 171 13.25 -6.37 17.25
CA LEU A 171 13.04 -6.33 15.80
C LEU A 171 14.36 -6.45 15.06
N PRO A 172 14.46 -7.38 14.09
CA PRO A 172 15.64 -7.47 13.23
C PRO A 172 15.79 -6.18 12.41
N CYS A 173 17.02 -5.67 12.31
CA CYS A 173 17.35 -4.47 11.56
C CYS A 173 18.59 -4.75 10.71
N ARG A 174 18.45 -4.65 9.38
CA ARG A 174 19.54 -4.79 8.41
C ARG A 174 19.96 -3.46 7.79
N ALA A 175 19.45 -2.34 8.29
CA ALA A 175 19.86 -1.03 7.77
C ALA A 175 21.39 -0.87 7.95
N PRO A 176 22.11 -0.30 6.97
CA PRO A 176 21.62 0.42 5.79
C PRO A 176 21.48 -0.43 4.51
N GLU A 177 21.41 -1.77 4.59
CA GLU A 177 21.24 -2.62 3.40
C GLU A 177 20.01 -2.23 2.57
N GLU A 178 20.11 -2.32 1.24
CA GLU A 178 18.99 -2.02 0.35
C GLU A 178 17.81 -2.97 0.62
N GLY A 179 16.60 -2.42 0.70
CA GLY A 179 15.41 -3.23 0.98
C GLY A 179 15.29 -3.75 2.42
N TRP A 180 16.11 -3.29 3.38
CA TRP A 180 16.02 -3.70 4.79
C TRP A 180 14.62 -3.60 5.41
N ASN A 181 13.79 -2.69 4.90
CA ASN A 181 12.41 -2.45 5.32
C ASN A 181 11.40 -3.44 4.74
N ARG A 182 11.78 -4.21 3.70
CA ARG A 182 10.98 -5.22 3.01
C ARG A 182 11.44 -6.64 3.39
N ASP A 183 11.55 -6.90 4.69
CA ASP A 183 11.97 -8.18 5.26
C ASP A 183 10.78 -8.93 5.87
N VAL A 184 10.53 -10.17 5.43
CA VAL A 184 9.35 -10.94 5.85
C VAL A 184 9.43 -11.35 7.31
N PHE A 185 10.62 -11.66 7.84
CA PHE A 185 10.79 -11.98 9.26
C PHE A 185 10.53 -10.75 10.13
N ARG A 186 11.02 -9.58 9.73
CA ARG A 186 10.69 -8.30 10.37
C ARG A 186 9.17 -8.10 10.39
N LEU A 187 8.48 -8.30 9.26
CA LEU A 187 7.02 -8.18 9.20
C LEU A 187 6.31 -9.19 10.12
N GLN A 188 6.76 -10.45 10.16
CA GLN A 188 6.23 -11.48 11.04
C GLN A 188 6.25 -11.04 12.51
N VAL A 189 7.40 -10.53 13.00
CA VAL A 189 7.51 -10.06 14.39
C VAL A 189 6.57 -8.88 14.66
N HIS A 190 6.45 -7.92 13.73
CA HIS A 190 5.51 -6.81 13.89
C HIS A 190 4.06 -7.28 13.94
N LEU A 191 3.66 -8.19 13.05
CA LEU A 191 2.31 -8.75 13.00
C LEU A 191 1.99 -9.59 14.23
N LEU A 192 2.95 -10.36 14.74
CA LEU A 192 2.79 -11.12 15.99
C LEU A 192 2.52 -10.16 17.16
N VAL A 193 3.36 -9.12 17.31
CA VAL A 193 3.18 -8.13 18.37
C VAL A 193 1.86 -7.37 18.23
N ALA A 194 1.46 -7.01 17.01
CA ALA A 194 0.19 -6.34 16.77
C ALA A 194 -1.01 -7.23 17.10
N ASN A 195 -1.01 -8.49 16.64
CA ASN A 195 -2.07 -9.45 16.95
C ASN A 195 -2.16 -9.77 18.44
N MET A 196 -1.02 -9.90 19.11
CA MET A 196 -0.97 -10.05 20.57
C MET A 196 -1.50 -8.82 21.30
N ALA A 197 -1.12 -7.61 20.87
CA ALA A 197 -1.62 -6.38 21.48
C ALA A 197 -3.14 -6.26 21.38
N VAL A 198 -3.70 -6.68 20.23
CA VAL A 198 -5.15 -6.67 19.97
C VAL A 198 -5.88 -7.78 20.75
N ARG A 199 -5.46 -9.03 20.60
CA ARG A 199 -6.18 -10.18 21.19
C ARG A 199 -5.87 -10.38 22.67
N MET A 200 -4.61 -10.21 23.05
CA MET A 200 -4.11 -10.49 24.40
C MET A 200 -3.92 -9.24 25.25
N GLY A 201 -4.08 -8.04 24.70
CA GLY A 201 -3.92 -6.82 25.49
C GLY A 201 -5.02 -6.61 26.53
N ARG A 202 -4.62 -6.13 27.71
CA ARG A 202 -5.55 -5.52 28.68
C ARG A 202 -5.79 -4.08 28.31
N TRP A 203 -6.95 -3.82 27.72
CA TRP A 203 -7.40 -2.47 27.36
C TRP A 203 -8.68 -2.01 28.10
N GLU A 204 -9.27 -2.87 28.93
CA GLU A 204 -10.46 -2.54 29.72
C GLU A 204 -10.10 -1.77 31.01
N TRP A 205 -11.06 -1.01 31.56
CA TRP A 205 -10.97 -0.35 32.87
C TRP A 205 -9.72 0.53 33.10
N GLY A 206 -9.23 1.20 32.05
CA GLY A 206 -8.11 2.16 32.14
C GLY A 206 -6.72 1.54 31.95
N GLY A 207 -6.61 0.22 31.80
CA GLY A 207 -5.40 -0.40 31.27
C GLY A 207 -5.20 0.03 29.83
N ARG A 208 -4.07 0.63 29.48
CA ARG A 208 -3.70 0.85 28.07
C ARG A 208 -2.57 -0.11 27.75
N MET A 209 -2.83 -1.08 26.87
CA MET A 209 -1.82 -1.98 26.33
C MET A 209 -0.58 -1.19 25.87
N LYS A 210 0.60 -1.65 26.28
CA LYS A 210 1.89 -1.01 25.99
C LYS A 210 2.73 -1.89 25.09
N VAL A 211 3.42 -1.30 24.12
CA VAL A 211 4.31 -2.05 23.23
C VAL A 211 5.70 -1.43 23.28
N VAL A 212 6.72 -2.25 23.47
CA VAL A 212 8.13 -1.82 23.48
C VAL A 212 8.90 -2.63 22.43
N PHE A 213 9.66 -1.94 21.60
CA PHE A 213 10.55 -2.56 20.64
C PHE A 213 12.02 -2.28 20.97
N LEU A 214 12.86 -3.29 20.84
CA LEU A 214 14.32 -3.16 20.82
C LEU A 214 14.80 -3.25 19.36
N SER A 215 15.26 -2.13 18.79
CA SER A 215 15.77 -2.08 17.42
C SER A 215 16.52 -0.78 17.11
N GLN A 216 17.56 -0.87 16.28
CA GLN A 216 18.19 0.31 15.67
C GLN A 216 17.28 0.96 14.61
N CYS A 217 16.46 0.13 13.95
CA CYS A 217 15.53 0.56 12.90
C CYS A 217 14.20 1.00 13.50
N MET A 218 13.61 2.06 12.96
CA MET A 218 12.26 2.51 13.33
C MET A 218 11.23 1.39 13.05
N PRO A 219 10.35 1.03 14.02
CA PRO A 219 9.24 0.12 13.78
C PRO A 219 8.32 0.57 12.65
N MET A 220 7.62 -0.39 12.01
CA MET A 220 6.76 -0.12 10.84
C MET A 220 5.68 0.90 11.19
N VAL A 221 5.70 2.03 10.49
CA VAL A 221 4.85 3.20 10.76
C VAL A 221 3.38 2.95 10.44
N GLU A 222 3.11 1.88 9.68
CA GLU A 222 1.78 1.42 9.28
C GLU A 222 1.07 0.68 10.41
N LEU A 223 1.83 0.08 11.33
CA LEU A 223 1.31 -0.62 12.51
C LEU A 223 1.49 0.22 13.78
N PHE A 224 2.65 0.87 13.94
CA PHE A 224 2.99 1.65 15.13
C PHE A 224 3.30 3.09 14.75
N ARG A 225 2.29 3.95 14.86
CA ARG A 225 2.33 5.29 14.26
C ARG A 225 3.17 6.25 15.10
N CYS A 226 3.64 7.30 14.43
CA CYS A 226 4.43 8.35 15.07
C CYS A 226 3.71 8.99 16.27
N ASN A 227 2.41 9.26 16.19
CA ASN A 227 1.63 9.86 17.29
C ASN A 227 1.37 8.92 18.47
N GLU A 228 1.67 7.63 18.32
CA GLU A 228 1.56 6.61 19.38
C GLU A 228 2.89 6.39 20.11
N LEU A 229 4.00 6.93 19.58
CA LEU A 229 5.31 6.86 20.20
C LEU A 229 5.32 7.71 21.48
N ALA A 230 5.38 7.03 22.62
CA ALA A 230 5.40 7.62 23.94
C ALA A 230 6.82 7.91 24.46
N GLY A 231 7.84 7.21 23.94
CA GLY A 231 9.23 7.45 24.31
C GLY A 231 10.22 6.70 23.41
N LYS A 232 11.43 7.24 23.29
CA LYS A 232 12.57 6.57 22.63
C LYS A 232 13.83 6.78 23.46
N GLU A 233 14.55 5.72 23.75
CA GLU A 233 15.79 5.74 24.52
C GLU A 233 16.79 4.76 23.92
N GLY A 234 17.85 5.26 23.29
CA GLY A 234 18.75 4.42 22.51
C GLY A 234 18.02 3.62 21.42
N GLU A 235 18.10 2.29 21.51
CA GLU A 235 17.42 1.33 20.62
C GLU A 235 16.02 0.94 21.11
N TRP A 236 15.56 1.47 22.25
CA TRP A 236 14.24 1.18 22.81
C TRP A 236 13.19 2.15 22.29
N TRP A 237 12.09 1.62 21.77
CA TRP A 237 10.95 2.37 21.28
C TRP A 237 9.70 1.99 22.06
N TYR A 238 9.06 2.95 22.70
CA TYR A 238 7.87 2.74 23.53
C TYR A 238 6.63 3.34 22.88
N TYR A 239 5.63 2.50 22.62
CA TYR A 239 4.36 2.86 22.01
C TYR A 239 3.16 2.63 22.94
N ARG A 240 2.16 3.50 22.77
CA ARG A 240 0.80 3.36 23.30
C ARG A 240 -0.16 3.32 22.11
N PRO A 241 -0.40 2.14 21.51
CA PRO A 241 -1.14 2.06 20.26
C PRO A 241 -2.63 2.36 20.45
N GLU A 242 -3.28 2.88 19.41
CA GLU A 242 -4.73 3.01 19.37
C GLU A 242 -5.35 1.69 18.92
N MET A 243 -5.97 1.00 19.86
CA MET A 243 -6.35 -0.41 19.70
C MET A 243 -7.38 -0.66 18.60
N SER A 244 -8.38 0.19 18.45
CA SER A 244 -9.39 0.08 17.38
C SER A 244 -8.78 0.18 15.98
N ARG A 245 -7.77 1.04 15.80
CA ARG A 245 -7.06 1.18 14.52
C ARG A 245 -6.09 0.02 14.29
N LEU A 246 -5.41 -0.43 15.34
CA LEU A 246 -4.52 -1.59 15.25
C LEU A 246 -5.30 -2.88 14.94
N GLU A 247 -6.49 -3.03 15.52
CA GLU A 247 -7.42 -4.12 15.22
C GLU A 247 -7.84 -4.09 13.75
N GLN A 248 -8.31 -2.95 13.27
CA GLN A 248 -8.63 -2.78 11.84
C GLN A 248 -7.44 -3.13 10.95
N LYS A 249 -6.22 -2.83 11.37
CA LYS A 249 -4.99 -3.14 10.64
C LYS A 249 -4.70 -4.64 10.55
N VAL A 250 -4.76 -5.36 11.67
CA VAL A 250 -4.44 -6.81 11.69
C VAL A 250 -5.51 -7.68 11.02
N THR A 251 -6.73 -7.17 10.85
CA THR A 251 -7.79 -7.85 10.09
C THR A 251 -7.64 -7.75 8.57
N MET A 252 -6.76 -6.88 8.07
CA MET A 252 -6.54 -6.71 6.63
C MET A 252 -5.64 -7.82 6.08
N PRO A 253 -5.69 -8.10 4.77
CA PRO A 253 -4.75 -8.99 4.12
C PRO A 253 -3.29 -8.64 4.43
N ILE A 254 -2.46 -9.67 4.63
CA ILE A 254 -1.05 -9.51 4.99
C ILE A 254 -0.22 -8.92 3.84
N GLY A 255 -0.61 -9.16 2.58
CA GLY A 255 0.12 -8.71 1.42
C GLY A 255 -0.79 -8.31 0.27
N SER A 256 -0.22 -7.67 -0.75
CA SER A 256 -0.94 -7.27 -1.97
C SER A 256 -1.25 -8.43 -2.91
N CYS A 257 -0.90 -9.67 -2.53
CA CYS A 257 -1.32 -10.91 -3.19
C CYS A 257 -2.83 -11.16 -3.04
N ASN A 258 -3.52 -10.49 -2.11
CA ASN A 258 -4.96 -10.55 -1.93
C ASN A 258 -5.54 -9.13 -1.86
N LEU A 259 -6.76 -8.95 -2.37
CA LEU A 259 -7.43 -7.66 -2.37
C LEU A 259 -8.01 -7.35 -0.99
N ALA A 260 -7.84 -6.12 -0.54
CA ALA A 260 -8.53 -5.64 0.66
C ALA A 260 -10.06 -5.51 0.41
N LEU A 261 -10.46 -5.29 -0.84
CA LEU A 261 -11.85 -5.23 -1.29
C LEU A 261 -12.03 -6.21 -2.46
N PRO A 262 -12.76 -7.34 -2.30
CA PRO A 262 -13.04 -8.23 -3.43
C PRO A 262 -13.96 -7.53 -4.45
N LEU A 263 -13.76 -7.81 -5.74
CA LEU A 263 -14.59 -7.28 -6.82
C LEU A 263 -15.96 -7.99 -6.81
N TRP A 264 -17.05 -7.22 -6.92
CA TRP A 264 -18.42 -7.74 -6.87
C TRP A 264 -18.94 -8.05 -8.28
N ASP A 265 -19.26 -9.31 -8.54
CA ASP A 265 -20.32 -9.69 -9.48
C ASP A 265 -21.22 -10.84 -8.99
N ASP A 266 -20.95 -11.47 -7.84
CA ASP A 266 -21.84 -12.51 -7.31
C ASP A 266 -22.65 -12.07 -6.08
N LYS A 267 -23.94 -12.44 -6.11
CA LYS A 267 -24.89 -12.39 -5.00
C LYS A 267 -24.37 -13.25 -3.84
N VAL A 268 -23.46 -12.72 -3.03
CA VAL A 268 -22.97 -13.39 -1.83
C VAL A 268 -23.50 -12.64 -0.61
N HIS A 269 -24.24 -13.38 0.23
CA HIS A 269 -24.62 -12.93 1.56
C HIS A 269 -23.37 -12.50 2.33
N TYR A 270 -23.34 -11.24 2.76
CA TYR A 270 -22.23 -10.65 3.52
C TYR A 270 -21.99 -11.44 4.83
N GLY A 271 -20.98 -12.32 4.82
CA GLY A 271 -20.46 -13.03 6.00
C GLY A 271 -19.00 -12.73 6.33
N GLY A 272 -18.40 -11.69 5.74
CA GLY A 272 -17.00 -11.26 5.98
C GLY A 272 -16.90 -9.94 6.75
N PRO A 273 -15.70 -9.37 6.99
CA PRO A 273 -15.46 -8.27 7.94
C PRO A 273 -16.24 -6.96 7.68
N ILE A 274 -16.87 -6.82 6.51
CA ILE A 274 -17.80 -5.71 6.22
C ILE A 274 -19.12 -5.88 6.97
N SER A 275 -19.58 -7.11 7.23
CA SER A 275 -20.78 -7.42 8.02
C SER A 275 -20.61 -7.01 9.47
N SER A 276 -19.42 -7.23 10.06
CA SER A 276 -19.14 -6.82 11.43
C SER A 276 -18.91 -5.31 11.58
N MET A 277 -18.46 -4.62 10.52
CA MET A 277 -18.34 -3.15 10.50
C MET A 277 -19.67 -2.42 10.28
N THR A 278 -20.69 -3.10 9.74
CA THR A 278 -22.04 -2.56 9.55
C THR A 278 -23.00 -2.95 10.68
N ALA A 279 -22.64 -3.92 11.53
CA ALA A 279 -23.46 -4.44 12.62
C ALA A 279 -23.33 -3.69 13.96
N ASN A 280 -22.98 -2.40 13.95
CA ASN A 280 -23.07 -1.55 15.15
C ASN A 280 -24.19 -0.50 14.97
N PRO A 281 -25.46 -0.83 15.28
CA PRO A 281 -26.49 0.16 15.46
C PRO A 281 -26.40 0.76 16.88
N MET A 282 -26.46 2.09 16.95
CA MET A 282 -26.65 2.91 18.16
C MET A 282 -25.49 2.94 19.18
N GLY A 283 -24.70 4.01 19.06
CA GLY A 283 -23.81 4.49 20.13
C GLY A 283 -23.24 5.87 19.80
N ASN A 284 -23.96 6.92 20.21
CA ASN A 284 -23.58 8.34 20.17
C ASN A 284 -23.23 8.96 18.80
N GLN A 285 -24.25 9.33 18.05
CA GLN A 285 -24.16 10.44 17.09
C GLN A 285 -23.95 11.77 17.85
N PRO A 286 -22.87 12.54 17.57
CA PRO A 286 -22.86 13.95 17.93
C PRO A 286 -23.89 14.68 17.06
N SER A 287 -24.78 15.42 17.73
CA SER A 287 -25.93 16.12 17.17
C SER A 287 -25.62 16.96 15.93
N VAL A 288 -26.24 16.63 14.78
CA VAL A 288 -26.38 17.55 13.65
C VAL A 288 -27.75 18.20 13.75
N ARG A 289 -27.81 19.46 14.21
CA ARG A 289 -29.02 20.27 14.11
C ARG A 289 -29.13 20.82 12.68
N CYS A 290 -30.17 20.40 11.99
CA CYS A 290 -30.69 21.10 10.83
C CYS A 290 -31.35 22.40 11.29
N ILE A 291 -30.97 23.52 10.69
CA ILE A 291 -31.83 24.71 10.61
C ILE A 291 -32.12 24.88 9.12
N GLN A 292 -33.32 24.50 8.73
CA GLN A 292 -33.93 24.91 7.47
C GLN A 292 -34.34 26.38 7.62
N ASP A 293 -34.09 27.18 6.59
CA ASP A 293 -35.05 28.17 6.13
C ASP A 293 -34.71 28.68 4.72
N PRO A 294 -35.71 29.21 3.97
CA PRO A 294 -35.78 29.11 2.53
C PRO A 294 -35.46 30.44 1.84
N ILE A 295 -35.44 30.42 0.49
CA ILE A 295 -35.98 31.46 -0.43
C ILE A 295 -35.04 31.81 -1.62
N HIS A 296 -35.65 31.62 -2.80
CA HIS A 296 -35.52 32.29 -4.11
C HIS A 296 -34.29 32.13 -5.04
N HIS A 297 -34.61 31.58 -6.22
CA HIS A 297 -33.98 31.86 -7.51
C HIS A 297 -34.13 33.34 -7.91
N PRO A 298 -33.16 33.91 -8.68
CA PRO A 298 -33.45 34.05 -10.10
C PRO A 298 -32.27 33.85 -11.09
N LYS A 299 -32.73 33.34 -12.25
CA LYS A 299 -32.29 33.26 -13.65
C LYS A 299 -31.17 34.18 -14.20
N SER A 300 -30.21 33.52 -14.87
CA SER A 300 -29.57 33.74 -16.21
C SER A 300 -29.20 35.14 -16.78
N LYS A 301 -27.96 35.26 -17.33
CA LYS A 301 -27.62 35.37 -18.78
C LYS A 301 -26.10 35.63 -19.04
N PRO A 302 -25.59 35.42 -20.29
CA PRO A 302 -24.17 35.16 -20.59
C PRO A 302 -23.41 36.33 -21.22
N ALA A 303 -22.07 36.29 -21.21
CA ALA A 303 -21.24 37.16 -22.06
C ALA A 303 -19.95 36.45 -22.55
N LYS A 304 -19.76 36.51 -23.87
CA LYS A 304 -18.52 36.17 -24.60
C LYS A 304 -17.51 37.32 -24.47
N ALA A 305 -16.22 37.01 -24.35
CA ALA A 305 -15.14 37.92 -24.78
C ALA A 305 -13.86 37.16 -25.15
N ARG A 306 -13.08 37.82 -26.01
CA ARG A 306 -12.19 37.33 -27.08
C ARG A 306 -10.72 37.27 -26.65
N SER A 307 -9.94 36.52 -27.43
CA SER A 307 -8.52 36.19 -27.31
C SER A 307 -7.53 37.36 -27.37
N LEU A 308 -6.43 37.28 -26.62
CA LEU A 308 -5.12 37.90 -26.93
C LEU A 308 -3.98 37.00 -26.40
N ARG A 309 -2.94 36.84 -27.23
CA ARG A 309 -1.75 35.96 -27.07
C ARG A 309 -0.53 36.73 -26.54
N HIS A 310 0.54 35.97 -26.26
CA HIS A 310 1.92 36.28 -25.78
C HIS A 310 2.08 36.02 -24.27
N GLY A 311 3.06 35.32 -23.69
CA GLY A 311 4.25 34.55 -24.13
C GLY A 311 5.04 34.16 -22.86
N SER A 312 5.65 32.96 -22.80
CA SER A 312 6.55 32.41 -21.74
C SER A 312 5.93 31.58 -20.57
N PRO A 313 6.67 30.57 -20.03
CA PRO A 313 6.09 29.35 -19.46
C PRO A 313 5.82 29.49 -17.96
N LEU A 314 4.63 29.96 -17.63
CA LEU A 314 4.07 29.90 -16.28
C LEU A 314 3.03 28.77 -16.23
N LEU A 315 3.01 28.03 -15.13
CA LEU A 315 1.99 27.04 -14.76
C LEU A 315 0.60 27.53 -15.20
N ARG A 316 0.14 27.05 -16.37
CA ARG A 316 -1.17 27.37 -16.91
C ARG A 316 -2.17 26.60 -16.07
N ILE A 317 -2.83 27.32 -15.15
CA ILE A 317 -4.13 26.91 -14.64
C ILE A 317 -5.04 26.73 -15.86
N LEU A 318 -5.53 25.51 -15.99
CA LEU A 318 -6.46 25.03 -17.01
C LEU A 318 -7.50 26.09 -17.40
N ARG A 319 -7.53 26.44 -18.69
CA ARG A 319 -8.76 26.81 -19.36
C ARG A 319 -8.98 25.78 -20.48
N LEU A 320 -9.82 24.78 -20.17
CA LEU A 320 -10.31 23.66 -21.02
C LEU A 320 -9.20 22.67 -21.46
N ARG A 321 -9.05 21.46 -20.92
CA ARG A 321 -10.01 20.35 -20.89
C ARG A 321 -9.67 19.39 -19.74
N CYS A 322 -10.55 19.28 -18.79
CA CYS A 322 -11.06 18.08 -18.13
C CYS A 322 -12.02 18.76 -17.15
N ASN A 323 -13.32 18.61 -17.38
CA ASN A 323 -14.28 19.10 -16.40
C ASN A 323 -13.98 18.35 -15.11
N ASN A 324 -13.28 19.03 -14.21
CA ASN A 324 -13.42 18.96 -12.77
C ASN A 324 -13.58 17.51 -12.22
N PRO A 325 -12.51 16.86 -11.70
CA PRO A 325 -12.67 15.72 -10.78
C PRO A 325 -13.73 16.02 -9.71
N SER A 326 -13.79 17.30 -9.35
CA SER A 326 -14.75 17.94 -8.49
C SER A 326 -16.22 17.86 -8.92
N HIS A 327 -16.52 18.01 -10.21
CA HIS A 327 -17.87 17.89 -10.74
C HIS A 327 -18.29 16.41 -10.77
N SER A 328 -17.33 15.52 -11.06
CA SER A 328 -17.55 14.08 -11.06
C SER A 328 -17.87 13.53 -9.66
N LEU A 329 -17.18 14.01 -8.61
CA LEU A 329 -17.49 13.66 -7.22
C LEU A 329 -18.82 14.24 -6.72
N LEU A 330 -19.14 15.48 -7.09
CA LEU A 330 -20.44 16.08 -6.72
C LEU A 330 -21.61 15.36 -7.41
N GLN A 331 -21.39 14.84 -8.62
CA GLN A 331 -22.35 14.01 -9.34
C GLN A 331 -22.56 12.63 -8.70
N THR A 332 -21.60 12.14 -7.91
CA THR A 332 -21.70 10.85 -7.20
C THR A 332 -22.35 10.97 -5.81
N ARG A 333 -22.89 12.16 -5.47
CA ARG A 333 -23.60 12.45 -4.22
C ARG A 333 -22.79 12.17 -2.95
N THR A 334 -21.46 12.29 -2.99
CA THR A 334 -20.65 12.21 -1.76
C THR A 334 -21.07 13.32 -0.80
N ARG A 335 -21.12 12.99 0.50
CA ARG A 335 -21.46 13.92 1.58
C ARG A 335 -20.21 14.48 2.28
N ARG A 336 -19.02 14.25 1.71
CA ARG A 336 -17.71 14.54 2.32
C ARG A 336 -17.14 15.86 1.82
N ASP A 337 -16.32 16.50 2.65
CA ASP A 337 -15.68 17.76 2.33
C ASP A 337 -14.65 17.61 1.21
N LEU A 338 -14.61 18.59 0.31
CA LEU A 338 -13.76 18.61 -0.87
C LEU A 338 -12.69 19.69 -0.74
N ILE A 339 -11.42 19.28 -0.67
CA ILE A 339 -10.29 20.16 -0.31
C ILE A 339 -9.26 20.24 -1.44
N PRO A 340 -9.14 21.37 -2.15
CA PRO A 340 -8.12 21.54 -3.16
C PRO A 340 -6.89 22.25 -2.57
N PRO A 341 -5.67 21.74 -2.79
CA PRO A 341 -4.45 22.44 -2.38
C PRO A 341 -4.23 23.73 -3.19
N ARG A 342 -4.00 24.87 -2.52
CA ARG A 342 -3.75 26.18 -3.16
C ARG A 342 -2.30 26.68 -2.98
N HIS A 343 -1.71 27.18 -4.07
CA HIS A 343 -0.58 28.14 -4.03
C HIS A 343 -0.83 29.45 -4.78
N SER A 344 -1.68 29.48 -5.82
CA SER A 344 -1.90 30.69 -6.63
C SER A 344 -3.12 30.56 -7.56
N ILE A 345 -4.33 30.37 -7.01
CA ILE A 345 -5.58 30.36 -7.79
C ILE A 345 -6.14 31.79 -7.88
N SER A 346 -6.54 32.22 -9.08
CA SER A 346 -7.16 33.53 -9.30
C SER A 346 -8.46 33.68 -8.51
N GLU A 347 -8.82 34.91 -8.13
CA GLU A 347 -10.08 35.19 -7.43
C GLU A 347 -11.31 34.59 -8.13
N PRO A 348 -11.47 34.68 -9.47
CA PRO A 348 -12.62 34.10 -10.14
C PRO A 348 -12.71 32.57 -10.01
N ALA A 349 -11.58 31.87 -10.10
CA ALA A 349 -11.55 30.42 -9.95
C ALA A 349 -11.82 29.99 -8.49
N ARG A 350 -11.37 30.80 -7.51
CA ARG A 350 -11.67 30.61 -6.09
C ARG A 350 -13.17 30.66 -5.82
N GLN A 351 -13.84 31.69 -6.34
CA GLN A 351 -15.28 31.84 -6.21
C GLN A 351 -16.02 30.69 -6.89
N ALA A 352 -15.56 30.25 -8.07
CA ALA A 352 -16.16 29.11 -8.76
C ALA A 352 -16.04 27.81 -7.96
N LEU A 353 -14.89 27.52 -7.36
CA LEU A 353 -14.70 26.34 -6.51
C LEU A 353 -15.53 26.41 -5.23
N SER A 354 -15.54 27.56 -4.55
CA SER A 354 -16.34 27.75 -3.34
C SER A 354 -17.84 27.61 -3.64
N ARG A 355 -18.34 28.17 -4.75
CA ARG A 355 -19.73 27.97 -5.21
C ARG A 355 -20.04 26.52 -5.57
N ALA A 356 -19.04 25.74 -5.96
CA ALA A 356 -19.16 24.31 -6.20
C ALA A 356 -19.06 23.48 -4.91
N GLY A 357 -19.02 24.10 -3.72
CA GLY A 357 -18.97 23.40 -2.43
C GLY A 357 -17.57 22.99 -1.97
N TRP A 358 -16.50 23.58 -2.51
CA TRP A 358 -15.12 23.27 -2.10
C TRP A 358 -14.68 24.09 -0.89
N THR A 359 -14.13 23.40 0.10
CA THR A 359 -13.44 24.00 1.24
C THR A 359 -11.98 24.24 0.88
N LEU A 360 -11.65 25.49 0.57
CA LEU A 360 -10.32 25.85 0.09
C LEU A 360 -9.29 25.86 1.23
N ARG A 361 -8.20 25.10 1.07
CA ARG A 361 -7.06 25.12 1.99
C ARG A 361 -5.82 25.67 1.29
N PHE A 362 -5.26 26.73 1.88
CA PHE A 362 -3.96 27.22 1.47
C PHE A 362 -2.88 26.28 1.98
N ILE A 363 -2.02 25.84 1.07
CA ILE A 363 -0.83 25.08 1.44
C ILE A 363 0.42 25.89 1.08
N LYS A 364 1.53 25.59 1.74
CA LYS A 364 2.85 26.11 1.36
C LYS A 364 3.63 25.02 0.63
N ARG A 365 4.17 25.35 -0.56
CA ARG A 365 4.89 24.39 -1.40
C ARG A 365 6.05 23.80 -0.63
N ILE A 366 6.29 22.51 -0.81
CA ILE A 366 7.45 21.81 -0.28
C ILE A 366 8.31 21.44 -1.48
N ARG A 367 9.53 21.99 -1.51
CA ARG A 367 10.51 21.66 -2.54
C ARG A 367 11.12 20.28 -2.25
N ASN A 368 11.20 19.44 -3.26
CA ASN A 368 12.00 18.22 -3.24
C ASN A 368 13.49 18.61 -3.23
N PRO A 369 14.26 18.26 -2.20
CA PRO A 369 15.67 18.66 -2.10
C PRO A 369 16.55 18.07 -3.21
N ARG A 370 16.15 16.95 -3.81
CA ARG A 370 16.90 16.25 -4.86
C ARG A 370 16.44 16.59 -6.28
N ALA A 371 15.38 17.37 -6.43
CA ALA A 371 14.90 17.77 -7.74
C ALA A 371 15.72 18.94 -8.31
N GLU A 372 15.94 18.92 -9.61
CA GLU A 372 16.46 20.04 -10.38
C GLU A 372 15.48 21.23 -10.30
N LYS A 373 16.01 22.45 -10.43
CA LYS A 373 15.17 23.66 -10.38
C LYS A 373 14.35 23.75 -11.68
N GLY A 374 13.03 23.96 -11.57
CA GLY A 374 12.12 24.04 -12.71
C GLY A 374 11.65 22.69 -13.26
N SER A 375 12.10 21.57 -12.70
CA SER A 375 11.63 20.25 -13.12
C SER A 375 10.19 19.97 -12.66
N TYR A 376 9.52 19.02 -13.31
CA TYR A 376 8.14 18.66 -12.97
C TYR A 376 8.01 18.14 -11.52
N ASN A 377 9.05 17.47 -11.01
CA ASN A 377 9.13 16.92 -9.67
C ASN A 377 9.68 17.91 -8.62
N GLU A 378 9.86 19.19 -8.93
CA GLU A 378 10.47 20.13 -7.98
C GLU A 378 9.64 20.30 -6.70
N TYR A 379 8.32 20.15 -6.78
CA TYR A 379 7.40 20.48 -5.67
C TYR A 379 6.40 19.38 -5.33
N ASN A 380 6.60 18.19 -5.86
CA ASN A 380 5.70 17.07 -5.64
C ASN A 380 5.68 16.58 -4.17
N TYR A 381 6.74 16.86 -3.40
CA TYR A 381 6.73 16.68 -1.94
C TYR A 381 5.69 17.56 -1.21
N SER A 382 5.05 18.51 -1.90
CA SER A 382 3.88 19.23 -1.35
C SER A 382 2.73 18.26 -0.99
N LYS A 383 2.70 17.05 -1.58
CA LYS A 383 1.80 15.96 -1.21
C LYS A 383 1.93 15.56 0.28
N PHE A 384 3.07 15.79 0.93
CA PHE A 384 3.19 15.53 2.37
C PHE A 384 2.25 16.39 3.24
N ARG A 385 1.77 17.53 2.70
CA ARG A 385 0.79 18.39 3.41
C ARG A 385 -0.52 17.68 3.70
N LEU A 386 -0.83 16.56 3.03
CA LEU A 386 -2.01 15.74 3.32
C LEU A 386 -2.04 15.27 4.79
N TRP A 387 -0.88 14.98 5.39
CA TRP A 387 -0.81 14.59 6.81
C TRP A 387 -1.04 15.74 7.79
N GLN A 388 -1.20 16.98 7.32
CA GLN A 388 -1.55 18.12 8.16
C GLN A 388 -3.04 18.43 8.19
N LEU A 389 -3.87 17.67 7.45
CA LEU A 389 -5.33 17.77 7.47
C LEU A 389 -5.92 17.12 8.74
N THR A 390 -5.38 17.47 9.91
CA THR A 390 -5.70 16.86 11.21
C THR A 390 -7.07 17.26 11.76
N ASP A 391 -7.80 18.10 11.02
CA ASP A 391 -9.24 18.32 11.19
C ASP A 391 -10.09 17.14 10.67
N TYR A 392 -9.47 16.16 10.03
CA TYR A 392 -10.10 14.91 9.58
C TYR A 392 -9.40 13.69 10.16
N ASP A 393 -10.18 12.69 10.56
CA ASP A 393 -9.66 11.39 10.99
C ASP A 393 -9.08 10.57 9.83
N LYS A 394 -9.64 10.74 8.63
CA LYS A 394 -9.29 10.01 7.41
C LYS A 394 -9.53 10.85 6.17
N VAL A 395 -8.65 10.73 5.19
CA VAL A 395 -8.69 11.46 3.91
C VAL A 395 -8.46 10.47 2.77
N ILE A 396 -9.29 10.54 1.74
CA ILE A 396 -9.02 9.92 0.45
C ILE A 396 -8.37 10.98 -0.44
N PHE A 397 -7.10 10.78 -0.76
CA PHE A 397 -6.40 11.62 -1.71
C PHE A 397 -6.66 11.11 -3.13
N ILE A 398 -6.87 12.04 -4.06
CA ILE A 398 -7.09 11.79 -5.49
C ILE A 398 -6.27 12.82 -6.26
N ASP A 399 -5.36 12.37 -7.12
CA ASP A 399 -4.59 13.25 -8.00
C ASP A 399 -5.52 14.00 -8.97
N SER A 400 -5.12 15.21 -9.36
CA SER A 400 -5.97 16.10 -10.16
C SER A 400 -6.23 15.62 -11.60
N ASP A 401 -5.51 14.59 -12.05
CA ASP A 401 -5.65 13.96 -13.37
C ASP A 401 -6.50 12.67 -13.37
N VAL A 402 -7.14 12.38 -12.23
CA VAL A 402 -8.09 11.28 -12.05
C VAL A 402 -9.53 11.78 -12.21
N VAL A 403 -10.36 11.04 -12.95
CA VAL A 403 -11.81 11.29 -13.09
C VAL A 403 -12.59 10.21 -12.34
N VAL A 404 -13.58 10.61 -11.53
CA VAL A 404 -14.33 9.72 -10.65
C VAL A 404 -15.70 9.41 -11.25
N PHE A 405 -15.96 8.18 -11.70
CA PHE A 405 -17.26 7.85 -12.30
C PHE A 405 -18.33 7.40 -11.28
N ARG A 406 -17.92 6.97 -10.08
CA ARG A 406 -18.82 6.48 -9.01
C ARG A 406 -18.34 6.86 -7.62
N ASN A 407 -19.23 6.76 -6.64
CA ASN A 407 -18.97 7.14 -5.25
C ASN A 407 -17.80 6.30 -4.67
N LEU A 408 -16.91 6.95 -3.91
CA LEU A 408 -15.72 6.33 -3.31
C LEU A 408 -15.79 6.25 -1.78
N ASP A 409 -16.95 6.52 -1.18
CA ASP A 409 -17.10 6.61 0.27
C ASP A 409 -16.79 5.27 0.94
N ILE A 410 -16.94 4.14 0.23
CA ILE A 410 -16.51 2.82 0.69
C ILE A 410 -15.02 2.77 1.07
N LEU A 411 -14.17 3.59 0.43
CA LEU A 411 -12.74 3.64 0.72
C LEU A 411 -12.44 4.17 2.13
N PHE A 412 -13.37 4.90 2.78
CA PHE A 412 -13.20 5.33 4.17
C PHE A 412 -13.24 4.18 5.18
N HIS A 413 -13.66 2.98 4.78
CA HIS A 413 -13.62 1.78 5.63
C HIS A 413 -12.22 1.13 5.68
N PHE A 414 -11.27 1.59 4.85
CA PHE A 414 -9.92 1.02 4.81
C PHE A 414 -8.93 1.86 5.62
N PRO A 415 -7.88 1.25 6.19
CA PRO A 415 -6.92 1.94 7.05
C PRO A 415 -5.69 2.43 6.27
N GLN A 416 -5.02 3.51 6.72
CA GLN A 416 -3.79 3.98 6.08
C GLN A 416 -2.65 2.96 6.19
N MET A 417 -1.93 2.52 5.15
CA MET A 417 -1.96 3.01 3.78
C MET A 417 -2.73 2.05 2.89
N SER A 418 -3.82 2.49 2.27
CA SER A 418 -4.49 1.73 1.20
C SER A 418 -4.38 2.47 -0.12
N ALA A 419 -4.01 1.75 -1.17
CA ALA A 419 -3.77 2.30 -2.49
C ALA A 419 -3.91 1.20 -3.55
N THR A 420 -3.89 1.56 -4.83
CA THR A 420 -3.88 0.59 -5.92
C THR A 420 -2.45 0.14 -6.25
N GLY A 421 -2.29 -1.09 -6.71
CA GLY A 421 -1.00 -1.57 -7.22
C GLY A 421 -0.50 -0.76 -8.42
N ASN A 422 0.82 -0.74 -8.61
CA ASN A 422 1.47 -0.17 -9.78
C ASN A 422 2.27 -1.24 -10.51
N ASP A 423 3.55 -1.38 -10.17
CA ASP A 423 4.50 -2.30 -10.76
C ASP A 423 5.24 -3.00 -9.60
N GLY A 424 5.61 -4.27 -9.73
CA GLY A 424 6.23 -5.02 -8.63
C GLY A 424 5.50 -4.88 -7.28
N SER A 425 6.27 -4.58 -6.23
CA SER A 425 5.77 -4.45 -4.85
C SER A 425 5.33 -3.03 -4.45
N ILE A 426 5.27 -2.10 -5.41
CA ILE A 426 5.00 -0.67 -5.14
C ILE A 426 3.56 -0.29 -5.45
N PHE A 427 3.00 0.57 -4.61
CA PHE A 427 1.69 1.17 -4.84
C PHE A 427 1.77 2.43 -5.69
N ASN A 428 0.65 2.76 -6.30
CA ASN A 428 0.45 4.01 -6.98
C ASN A 428 -0.06 5.12 -6.05
N SER A 429 0.59 6.29 -6.06
CA SER A 429 0.24 7.40 -5.16
C SER A 429 -0.88 8.34 -5.65
N GLY A 430 -1.58 7.97 -6.73
CA GLY A 430 -2.62 8.78 -7.36
C GLY A 430 -3.99 8.68 -6.68
N VAL A 431 -4.29 7.56 -6.03
CA VAL A 431 -5.44 7.41 -5.13
C VAL A 431 -4.99 6.70 -3.87
N MET A 432 -5.16 7.33 -2.71
CA MET A 432 -4.63 6.83 -1.44
C MET A 432 -5.59 7.12 -0.28
N VAL A 433 -5.74 6.16 0.63
CA VAL A 433 -6.40 6.35 1.92
C VAL A 433 -5.36 6.68 2.98
N ILE A 434 -5.50 7.84 3.63
CA ILE A 434 -4.53 8.43 4.55
C ILE A 434 -5.22 8.77 5.88
N GLU A 435 -4.48 8.65 6.97
CA GLU A 435 -4.88 9.09 8.31
C GLU A 435 -3.98 10.27 8.73
N PRO A 436 -4.46 11.52 8.62
CA PRO A 436 -3.64 12.69 8.87
C PRO A 436 -3.04 12.72 10.28
N SER A 437 -1.76 13.08 10.36
CA SER A 437 -1.03 13.22 11.62
C SER A 437 0.13 14.18 11.45
N ASN A 438 0.14 15.26 12.26
CA ASN A 438 1.26 16.20 12.28
C ASN A 438 2.59 15.52 12.66
N CYS A 439 2.54 14.43 13.44
CA CYS A 439 3.73 13.64 13.75
C CYS A 439 4.28 12.98 12.49
N THR A 440 3.42 12.28 11.73
CA THR A 440 3.80 11.66 10.45
C THR A 440 4.31 12.71 9.47
N PHE A 441 3.65 13.87 9.36
CA PHE A 441 4.16 14.98 8.54
C PHE A 441 5.59 15.40 8.92
N ARG A 442 5.87 15.60 10.22
CA ARG A 442 7.22 15.96 10.70
C ARG A 442 8.23 14.85 10.39
N MET A 443 7.86 13.59 10.59
CA MET A 443 8.68 12.44 10.24
C MET A 443 9.05 12.43 8.75
N LEU A 444 8.07 12.58 7.85
CA LEU A 444 8.31 12.66 6.40
C LEU A 444 9.24 13.84 6.06
N MET A 445 9.02 15.00 6.69
CA MET A 445 9.81 16.19 6.46
C MET A 445 11.25 16.08 6.96
N ASN A 446 11.48 15.42 8.09
CA ASN A 446 12.82 15.22 8.65
C ASN A 446 13.64 14.26 7.78
N ARG A 447 12.99 13.19 7.28
CA ARG A 447 13.63 12.16 6.46
C ARG A 447 13.71 12.49 4.97
N ARG A 448 13.22 13.67 4.54
CA ARG A 448 13.14 14.07 3.12
C ARG A 448 14.48 14.10 2.38
N LYS A 449 15.59 14.29 3.11
CA LYS A 449 16.95 14.27 2.58
C LYS A 449 17.62 12.91 2.71
N GLU A 450 17.15 12.06 3.61
CA GLU A 450 17.73 10.75 3.89
C GLU A 450 17.18 9.74 2.89
N ILE A 451 15.85 9.56 2.86
CA ILE A 451 15.18 8.57 2.02
C ILE A 451 15.33 8.93 0.55
N VAL A 452 15.91 8.03 -0.23
CA VAL A 452 16.05 8.15 -1.68
C VAL A 452 14.76 7.65 -2.35
N SER A 453 14.17 8.47 -3.21
CA SER A 453 13.00 8.06 -4.00
C SER A 453 13.46 7.39 -5.30
N TYR A 454 13.04 6.15 -5.56
CA TYR A 454 13.43 5.41 -6.76
C TYR A 454 13.11 6.13 -8.09
N ASN A 455 12.02 6.91 -8.14
CA ASN A 455 11.63 7.70 -9.30
C ASN A 455 11.87 9.22 -9.13
N GLY A 456 12.57 9.62 -8.07
CA GLY A 456 12.81 11.03 -7.76
C GLY A 456 11.57 11.86 -7.40
N GLY A 457 10.39 11.26 -7.19
CA GLY A 457 9.15 11.95 -6.84
C GLY A 457 8.53 11.55 -5.50
N ASP A 458 7.30 12.00 -5.26
CA ASP A 458 6.55 11.67 -4.04
C ASP A 458 6.16 10.18 -3.99
N GLN A 459 5.77 9.57 -5.11
CA GLN A 459 5.40 8.15 -5.13
C GLN A 459 6.55 7.26 -4.67
N GLY A 460 7.77 7.50 -5.16
CA GLY A 460 8.91 6.68 -4.77
C GLY A 460 9.31 6.91 -3.31
N PHE A 461 9.26 8.16 -2.86
CA PHE A 461 9.47 8.46 -1.44
C PHE A 461 8.46 7.75 -0.53
N LEU A 462 7.17 7.81 -0.86
CA LEU A 462 6.13 7.21 -0.05
C LEU A 462 6.21 5.67 -0.03
N ASN A 463 6.65 5.04 -1.11
CA ASN A 463 6.87 3.59 -1.15
C ASN A 463 8.06 3.12 -0.29
N GLU A 464 9.04 3.98 -0.01
CA GLU A 464 10.12 3.65 0.93
C GLU A 464 9.72 3.87 2.40
N VAL A 465 8.70 4.70 2.65
CA VAL A 465 8.17 4.95 3.99
C VAL A 465 7.08 3.94 4.36
N PHE A 466 6.17 3.67 3.44
CA PHE A 466 4.97 2.84 3.62
C PHE A 466 5.12 1.54 2.81
N VAL A 467 5.97 0.63 3.27
CA VAL A 467 6.25 -0.63 2.58
C VAL A 467 5.13 -1.66 2.75
N TRP A 468 4.37 -1.59 3.85
CA TRP A 468 3.25 -2.50 4.13
C TRP A 468 1.92 -1.77 3.89
N TRP A 469 1.37 -1.96 2.70
CA TRP A 469 0.18 -1.27 2.21
C TRP A 469 -0.91 -2.27 1.80
N GLN A 470 -2.15 -1.80 1.78
CA GLN A 470 -3.33 -2.60 1.49
C GLN A 470 -3.80 -2.37 0.06
N ARG A 471 -3.86 -3.45 -0.74
CA ARG A 471 -4.19 -3.37 -2.16
C ARG A 471 -5.68 -3.16 -2.37
N LEU A 472 -6.00 -2.01 -2.95
CA LEU A 472 -7.30 -1.71 -3.52
C LEU A 472 -7.36 -2.20 -4.98
N PRO A 473 -8.56 -2.57 -5.49
CA PRO A 473 -8.71 -2.99 -6.87
C PRO A 473 -8.22 -1.94 -7.87
N ARG A 474 -7.65 -2.38 -8.99
CA ARG A 474 -7.16 -1.55 -10.10
C ARG A 474 -8.24 -0.62 -10.65
N ARG A 475 -9.50 -1.05 -10.58
CA ARG A 475 -10.69 -0.26 -10.92
C ARG A 475 -10.77 1.10 -10.18
N VAL A 476 -10.16 1.21 -8.99
CA VAL A 476 -10.09 2.42 -8.16
C VAL A 476 -9.11 3.48 -8.69
N ASN A 477 -8.15 3.11 -9.55
CA ASN A 477 -7.14 4.02 -10.11
C ASN A 477 -6.65 3.50 -11.47
N PHE A 478 -7.56 3.44 -12.44
CA PHE A 478 -7.30 2.80 -13.72
C PHE A 478 -6.49 3.73 -14.64
N LEU A 479 -5.35 3.25 -15.14
CA LEU A 479 -4.51 3.93 -16.13
C LEU A 479 -5.10 3.78 -17.54
N LYS A 480 -5.42 4.89 -18.19
CA LYS A 480 -6.04 4.91 -19.52
C LYS A 480 -5.15 4.38 -20.66
N ASN A 481 -3.83 4.35 -20.46
CA ASN A 481 -2.83 4.12 -21.52
C ASN A 481 -2.02 2.82 -21.39
N PHE A 482 -2.33 1.92 -20.44
CA PHE A 482 -1.66 0.61 -20.40
C PHE A 482 -2.35 -0.37 -21.37
N TRP A 483 -1.54 -1.09 -22.15
CA TRP A 483 -2.00 -2.04 -23.16
C TRP A 483 -2.13 -3.41 -22.51
N SER A 484 -3.34 -3.93 -22.37
CA SER A 484 -3.59 -5.37 -22.40
C SER A 484 -4.70 -5.67 -23.42
N ASN A 485 -4.61 -6.83 -24.07
CA ASN A 485 -5.46 -7.23 -25.20
C ASN A 485 -6.79 -7.89 -24.75
N SER A 486 -7.28 -7.62 -23.54
CA SER A 486 -8.54 -8.22 -23.06
C SER A 486 -9.77 -7.44 -23.56
N SER A 487 -10.87 -8.17 -23.80
CA SER A 487 -12.14 -7.66 -24.33
C SER A 487 -12.83 -6.64 -23.40
N ILE A 488 -12.65 -6.78 -22.08
CA ILE A 488 -13.21 -5.88 -21.07
C ILE A 488 -12.39 -4.58 -20.98
N GLU A 489 -11.07 -4.61 -21.11
CA GLU A 489 -10.26 -3.38 -21.14
C GLU A 489 -10.60 -2.51 -22.36
N ALA A 490 -10.99 -3.12 -23.48
CA ALA A 490 -11.50 -2.39 -24.65
C ALA A 490 -12.84 -1.67 -24.34
N SER A 491 -13.76 -2.29 -23.59
CA SER A 491 -15.04 -1.67 -23.19
C SER A 491 -14.84 -0.55 -22.15
N VAL A 492 -13.90 -0.74 -21.22
CA VAL A 492 -13.43 0.25 -20.23
C VAL A 492 -12.77 1.45 -20.92
N LYS A 493 -11.89 1.19 -21.90
CA LYS A 493 -11.28 2.21 -22.75
C LYS A 493 -12.35 3.00 -23.47
N THR A 494 -13.38 2.34 -24.00
CA THR A 494 -14.50 2.99 -24.70
C THR A 494 -15.29 3.91 -23.75
N SER A 495 -15.57 3.45 -22.53
CA SER A 495 -16.20 4.24 -21.46
C SER A 495 -15.35 5.45 -21.04
N CYS A 496 -14.02 5.32 -21.06
CA CYS A 496 -13.06 6.41 -20.79
C CYS A 496 -12.73 7.30 -21.99
N SER A 497 -13.23 7.01 -23.20
CA SER A 497 -12.79 7.62 -24.48
C SER A 497 -13.81 8.56 -25.14
N GLY A 498 -14.85 9.00 -24.43
CA GLY A 498 -15.73 10.07 -24.89
C GLY A 498 -14.93 11.33 -25.33
N ARG A 499 -15.42 12.08 -26.33
CA ARG A 499 -14.72 13.23 -26.97
C ARG A 499 -14.21 14.31 -25.99
N THR A 500 -14.66 14.29 -24.73
CA THR A 500 -14.32 15.20 -23.62
C THR A 500 -13.09 14.75 -22.77
N LEU A 501 -12.56 13.54 -22.97
CA LEU A 501 -11.60 12.87 -22.05
C LEU A 501 -10.14 12.77 -22.57
N ARG A 502 -9.72 13.57 -23.56
CA ARG A 502 -8.38 13.44 -24.19
C ARG A 502 -7.18 13.84 -23.33
N SER A 503 -7.38 14.44 -22.16
CA SER A 503 -6.34 15.07 -21.33
C SER A 503 -6.21 14.48 -19.93
N CYS A 504 -7.06 13.53 -19.57
CA CYS A 504 -6.99 12.81 -18.30
C CYS A 504 -6.30 11.45 -18.55
N THR A 505 -5.26 11.15 -17.76
CA THR A 505 -4.46 9.93 -17.92
C THR A 505 -5.10 8.74 -17.20
N ARG A 506 -6.03 8.98 -16.26
CA ARG A 506 -6.61 7.96 -15.38
C ARG A 506 -8.09 8.16 -15.10
N CYS A 507 -8.78 7.07 -14.78
CA CYS A 507 -10.22 7.03 -14.53
C CYS A 507 -10.53 6.04 -13.38
N ILE A 508 -11.59 6.30 -12.61
CA ILE A 508 -12.09 5.37 -11.60
C ILE A 508 -13.42 4.81 -12.08
N ILE A 509 -13.49 3.52 -12.33
CA ILE A 509 -14.66 2.87 -12.94
C ILE A 509 -15.18 1.85 -11.96
N TRP A 510 -16.48 1.80 -11.71
CA TRP A 510 -17.09 0.59 -11.16
C TRP A 510 -18.08 0.03 -12.17
N GLY A 511 -18.17 -1.30 -12.20
CA GLY A 511 -19.20 -2.07 -12.92
C GLY A 511 -20.51 -2.05 -12.16
#